data_AF-A0A4Y8HZZ4-F1
#
_entry.id   AF-A0A4Y8HZZ4-F1
#
_cell.length_a   1.000
_cell.length_b   1.000
_cell.length_c   1.000
_cell.angle_alpha   90.00
_cell.angle_beta   90.00
_cell.angle_gamma   90.00
#
_symmetry.space_group_name_H-M   'P 1'
#
loop_
_entity.id
_entity.type
_entity.pdbx_description
1 polymer ?
#
loop_
_entity_poly.entity_id
_entity_poly.type
_entity_poly.pdbx_seq_one_letter_code
_entity_poly.pdbx_strand_id
1 'polypeptide(L)'
;MNKIIQYAAKIVEGEAASILLSDKEKRELYFKASLGKKSQEIRKYKIKVGQGIAGWVAEKGKSLIIDDVTRDNRWNKDFDDAVKYNTKSIICVPLILEKEIVGVMEVINKKNKRRFDKNDEEILNSFANQVVIALWNANIIKDLNNYFINIIEILIQAMENESLAPKGHFVRMARLATQIGSKLGVTGKDYENLYYASLLHDIGKIKVKKKVDINFKAENNLHLVQDEVSIHPIVSANMLKQINLFKDIIPIVRHHHEHYDGTGCPNGLRGEKIPLGSRIIAVVEDYTKIFYNKKVEDSSKNEQALNKLFSLAGTKYDPKVITALKEIIDMKGVNI
;
A
#
# COMPACT_ATOMS: atom_id res chain seq x y z
N MET A 1 -7.20 -16.35 -6.85
CA MET A 1 -7.00 -16.98 -8.17
C MET A 1 -7.23 -18.49 -8.16
N ASN A 2 -6.54 -19.29 -7.35
CA ASN A 2 -6.71 -20.76 -7.36
C ASN A 2 -8.17 -21.22 -7.12
N LYS A 3 -8.89 -20.59 -6.19
CA LYS A 3 -10.32 -20.86 -5.96
C LYS A 3 -11.17 -20.58 -7.21
N ILE A 4 -10.91 -19.50 -7.95
CA ILE A 4 -11.66 -19.13 -9.16
C ILE A 4 -11.60 -20.25 -10.19
N ILE A 5 -10.40 -20.79 -10.42
CA ILE A 5 -10.18 -21.83 -11.43
C ILE A 5 -10.74 -23.18 -10.96
N GLN A 6 -10.65 -23.48 -9.66
CA GLN A 6 -11.35 -24.65 -9.09
C GLN A 6 -12.85 -24.58 -9.31
N TYR A 7 -13.46 -23.42 -9.11
CA TYR A 7 -14.88 -23.23 -9.39
C TYR A 7 -15.17 -23.33 -10.89
N ALA A 8 -14.37 -22.71 -11.77
CA ALA A 8 -14.53 -22.82 -13.23
C ALA A 8 -14.56 -24.29 -13.69
N ALA A 9 -13.60 -25.11 -13.23
CA ALA A 9 -13.60 -26.53 -13.55
C ALA A 9 -14.80 -27.27 -12.93
N LYS A 10 -15.23 -26.90 -11.72
CA LYS A 10 -16.33 -27.57 -11.02
C LYS A 10 -17.71 -27.28 -11.66
N ILE A 11 -17.98 -26.03 -12.04
CA ILE A 11 -19.32 -25.60 -12.52
C ILE A 11 -19.69 -26.24 -13.86
N VAL A 12 -18.72 -26.54 -14.71
CA VAL A 12 -18.92 -27.26 -15.98
C VAL A 12 -18.33 -28.68 -15.94
N GLU A 13 -18.09 -29.24 -14.76
CA GLU A 13 -17.62 -30.62 -14.57
C GLU A 13 -16.35 -30.99 -15.39
N GLY A 14 -15.39 -30.07 -15.53
CA GLY A 14 -14.10 -30.31 -16.18
C GLY A 14 -13.04 -30.92 -15.25
N GLU A 15 -11.99 -31.49 -15.85
CA GLU A 15 -10.83 -32.03 -15.13
C GLU A 15 -9.89 -30.93 -14.66
N ALA A 16 -9.64 -29.95 -15.52
CA ALA A 16 -8.72 -28.85 -15.29
C ALA A 16 -9.25 -27.58 -15.95
N ALA A 17 -8.77 -26.43 -15.49
CA ALA A 17 -9.13 -25.13 -16.04
C ALA A 17 -7.94 -24.18 -16.00
N SER A 18 -7.95 -23.18 -16.87
CA SER A 18 -6.90 -22.18 -16.95
C SER A 18 -7.48 -20.80 -17.30
N ILE A 19 -6.78 -19.76 -16.87
CA ILE A 19 -7.05 -18.36 -17.24
C ILE A 19 -5.79 -17.82 -17.88
N LEU A 20 -5.91 -17.36 -19.12
CA LEU A 20 -4.87 -16.66 -19.83
C LEU A 20 -5.27 -15.18 -19.95
N LEU A 21 -4.34 -14.28 -19.67
CA LEU A 21 -4.55 -12.84 -19.85
C LEU A 21 -3.76 -12.35 -21.06
N SER A 22 -4.30 -11.34 -21.74
CA SER A 22 -3.67 -10.74 -22.91
C SER A 22 -2.64 -9.67 -22.50
N ASP A 23 -1.44 -9.79 -23.06
CA ASP A 23 -0.45 -8.72 -23.17
C ASP A 23 -0.66 -8.04 -24.53
N LYS A 24 -1.26 -6.84 -24.50
CA LYS A 24 -1.63 -6.10 -25.71
C LYS A 24 -0.41 -5.61 -26.49
N GLU A 25 0.67 -5.24 -25.80
CA GLU A 25 1.88 -4.74 -26.45
C GLU A 25 2.56 -5.84 -27.25
N LYS A 26 2.64 -7.06 -26.68
CA LYS A 26 3.29 -8.19 -27.33
C LYS A 26 2.36 -9.02 -28.21
N ARG A 27 1.04 -8.77 -28.16
CA ARG A 27 0.00 -9.59 -28.79
C ARG A 27 0.11 -11.07 -28.40
N GLU A 28 0.34 -11.31 -27.11
CA GLU A 28 0.52 -12.65 -26.54
C GLU A 28 -0.46 -12.87 -25.38
N LEU A 29 -0.84 -14.13 -25.17
CA LEU A 29 -1.55 -14.61 -23.99
C LEU A 29 -0.54 -15.27 -23.06
N TYR A 30 -0.67 -15.01 -21.76
CA TYR A 30 0.13 -15.67 -20.73
C TYR A 30 -0.78 -16.29 -19.66
N PHE A 31 -0.37 -17.44 -19.14
CA PHE A 31 -1.14 -18.13 -18.10
C PHE A 31 -1.07 -17.37 -16.77
N LYS A 32 -2.19 -16.75 -16.39
CA LYS A 32 -2.30 -16.08 -15.10
C LYS A 32 -2.46 -17.08 -13.97
N ALA A 33 -3.25 -18.13 -14.22
CA ALA A 33 -3.34 -19.28 -13.33
C ALA A 33 -3.92 -20.50 -14.04
N SER A 34 -3.66 -21.66 -13.47
CA SER A 34 -4.07 -22.96 -13.98
C SER A 34 -4.31 -23.92 -12.82
N LEU A 35 -5.22 -24.86 -13.01
CA LEU A 35 -5.51 -25.93 -12.06
C LEU A 35 -5.11 -27.27 -12.70
N GLY A 36 -4.21 -28.00 -12.02
CA GLY A 36 -3.71 -29.28 -12.48
C GLY A 36 -2.34 -29.62 -11.86
N LYS A 37 -1.90 -30.86 -12.04
CA LYS A 37 -0.65 -31.39 -11.44
C LYS A 37 0.62 -30.62 -11.86
N LYS A 38 0.55 -29.80 -12.91
CA LYS A 38 1.68 -29.08 -13.52
C LYS A 38 1.48 -27.56 -13.66
N SER A 39 0.62 -26.98 -12.83
CA SER A 39 0.23 -25.57 -12.91
C SER A 39 1.39 -24.55 -12.88
N GLN A 40 2.53 -24.87 -12.24
CA GLN A 40 3.69 -23.98 -12.16
C GLN A 40 4.55 -23.98 -13.44
N GLU A 41 4.67 -25.12 -14.13
CA GLU A 41 5.47 -25.25 -15.37
C GLU A 41 4.81 -24.51 -16.54
N ILE A 42 3.47 -24.50 -16.56
CA ILE A 42 2.63 -23.91 -17.60
C ILE A 42 2.80 -22.37 -17.69
N ARG A 43 3.16 -21.70 -16.58
CA ARG A 43 3.27 -20.22 -16.53
C ARG A 43 4.37 -19.63 -17.42
N LYS A 44 5.32 -20.45 -17.86
CA LYS A 44 6.43 -20.02 -18.74
C LYS A 44 6.01 -19.93 -20.21
N TYR A 45 4.91 -20.59 -20.58
CA TYR A 45 4.43 -20.61 -21.95
C TYR A 45 3.61 -19.36 -22.26
N LYS A 46 3.72 -18.94 -23.51
CA LYS A 46 2.93 -17.86 -24.08
C LYS A 46 2.32 -18.32 -25.40
N ILE A 47 1.13 -17.81 -25.70
CA ILE A 47 0.38 -18.15 -26.91
C ILE A 47 0.16 -16.86 -27.69
N LYS A 48 0.55 -16.80 -28.98
CA LYS A 48 0.27 -15.61 -29.78
C LYS A 48 -1.23 -15.48 -30.03
N VAL A 49 -1.73 -14.25 -30.08
CA VAL A 49 -3.13 -14.01 -30.51
C VAL A 49 -3.32 -14.56 -31.94
N GLY A 50 -4.41 -15.30 -32.16
CA GLY A 50 -4.68 -16.05 -33.39
C GLY A 50 -4.07 -17.47 -33.45
N GLN A 51 -3.16 -17.83 -32.54
CA GLN A 51 -2.55 -19.16 -32.47
C GLN A 51 -3.30 -20.07 -31.50
N GLY A 52 -3.57 -21.31 -31.91
CA GLY A 52 -4.23 -22.26 -31.04
C GLY A 52 -5.70 -21.92 -30.76
N ILE A 53 -6.32 -22.69 -29.88
CA ILE A 53 -7.72 -22.49 -29.48
C ILE A 53 -7.86 -21.21 -28.67
N ALA A 54 -7.02 -21.05 -27.63
CA ALA A 54 -6.99 -19.86 -26.79
C ALA A 54 -6.70 -18.57 -27.58
N GLY A 55 -5.70 -18.59 -28.49
CA GLY A 55 -5.38 -17.43 -29.31
C GLY A 55 -6.48 -17.08 -30.32
N TRP A 56 -7.18 -18.08 -30.87
CA TRP A 56 -8.33 -17.83 -31.74
C TRP A 56 -9.49 -17.18 -30.98
N VAL A 57 -9.82 -17.66 -29.78
CA VAL A 57 -10.87 -17.06 -28.94
C VAL A 57 -10.49 -15.64 -28.54
N ALA A 58 -9.22 -15.40 -28.23
CA ALA A 58 -8.71 -14.06 -27.93
C ALA A 58 -8.76 -13.11 -29.13
N GLU A 59 -8.59 -13.62 -30.36
CA GLU A 59 -8.66 -12.80 -31.57
C GLU A 59 -10.10 -12.50 -31.99
N LYS A 60 -10.98 -13.52 -31.94
CA LYS A 60 -12.34 -13.40 -32.47
C LYS A 60 -13.36 -12.93 -31.44
N GLY A 61 -13.06 -13.07 -30.15
CA GLY A 61 -14.00 -12.76 -29.06
C GLY A 61 -15.21 -13.69 -29.04
N LYS A 62 -15.07 -14.90 -29.59
CA LYS A 62 -16.14 -15.91 -29.67
C LYS A 62 -15.72 -17.16 -28.95
N SER A 63 -16.63 -17.73 -28.16
CA SER A 63 -16.41 -18.99 -27.46
C SER A 63 -16.30 -20.17 -28.42
N LEU A 64 -15.62 -21.22 -27.98
CA LEU A 64 -15.47 -22.48 -28.70
C LEU A 64 -15.71 -23.66 -27.78
N ILE A 65 -16.42 -24.65 -28.30
CA ILE A 65 -16.53 -25.99 -27.74
C ILE A 65 -15.89 -26.95 -28.74
N ILE A 66 -14.96 -27.77 -28.26
CA ILE A 66 -14.29 -28.78 -29.06
C ILE A 66 -14.34 -30.11 -28.29
N ASP A 67 -15.07 -31.07 -28.85
CA ASP A 67 -15.25 -32.40 -28.28
C ASP A 67 -14.01 -33.29 -28.40
N ASP A 68 -13.25 -33.11 -29.49
CA ASP A 68 -12.03 -33.85 -29.79
C ASP A 68 -11.02 -32.89 -30.42
N VAL A 69 -10.03 -32.48 -29.62
CA VAL A 69 -9.01 -31.54 -30.06
C VAL A 69 -8.15 -32.10 -31.20
N THR A 70 -8.00 -33.41 -31.32
CA THR A 70 -7.17 -34.02 -32.38
C THR A 70 -7.75 -33.81 -33.78
N ARG A 71 -9.04 -33.46 -33.87
CA ARG A 71 -9.76 -33.20 -35.11
C ARG A 71 -9.85 -31.72 -35.47
N ASP A 72 -9.38 -30.84 -34.59
CA ASP A 72 -9.40 -29.39 -34.82
C ASP A 72 -8.07 -28.92 -35.42
N ASN A 73 -8.11 -28.21 -36.54
CA ASN A 73 -6.91 -27.72 -37.22
C ASN A 73 -6.15 -26.63 -36.45
N ARG A 74 -6.79 -25.99 -35.47
CA ARG A 74 -6.15 -25.02 -34.57
C ARG A 74 -5.45 -25.72 -33.41
N TRP A 75 -5.67 -27.02 -33.21
CA TRP A 75 -5.00 -27.75 -32.15
C TRP A 75 -3.51 -27.83 -32.39
N ASN A 76 -2.74 -27.33 -31.44
CA ASN A 76 -1.29 -27.47 -31.41
C ASN A 76 -0.92 -28.39 -30.23
N LYS A 77 -0.31 -29.53 -30.56
CA LYS A 77 0.07 -30.57 -29.60
C LYS A 77 1.38 -30.26 -28.85
N ASP A 78 2.20 -29.33 -29.35
CA ASP A 78 3.51 -28.98 -28.78
C ASP A 78 3.38 -28.60 -27.29
N PHE A 79 2.27 -27.95 -26.92
CA PHE A 79 1.95 -27.59 -25.53
C PHE A 79 1.65 -28.82 -24.65
N ASP A 80 0.79 -29.71 -25.12
CA ASP A 80 0.39 -30.93 -24.42
C ASP A 80 1.59 -31.88 -24.25
N ASP A 81 2.43 -32.01 -25.28
CA ASP A 81 3.63 -32.84 -25.26
C ASP A 81 4.67 -32.29 -24.27
N ALA A 82 4.86 -30.96 -24.25
CA ALA A 82 5.81 -30.33 -23.32
C ALA A 82 5.37 -30.44 -21.85
N VAL A 83 4.06 -30.38 -21.59
CA VAL A 83 3.49 -30.50 -20.25
C VAL A 83 3.09 -31.95 -19.94
N LYS A 84 3.26 -32.91 -20.85
CA LYS A 84 2.79 -34.31 -20.73
C LYS A 84 1.35 -34.38 -20.20
N TYR A 85 0.46 -33.56 -20.75
CA TYR A 85 -0.97 -33.58 -20.47
C TYR A 85 -1.71 -34.08 -21.71
N ASN A 86 -2.84 -34.77 -21.52
CA ASN A 86 -3.63 -35.30 -22.64
C ASN A 86 -4.99 -34.60 -22.66
N THR A 87 -5.07 -33.52 -23.44
CA THR A 87 -6.29 -32.79 -23.71
C THR A 87 -7.12 -33.56 -24.73
N LYS A 88 -8.37 -33.84 -24.38
CA LYS A 88 -9.35 -34.55 -25.22
C LYS A 88 -10.41 -33.58 -25.71
N SER A 89 -11.02 -32.86 -24.78
CA SER A 89 -12.04 -31.85 -25.05
C SER A 89 -11.70 -30.54 -24.36
N ILE A 90 -12.16 -29.44 -24.93
CA ILE A 90 -11.97 -28.10 -24.39
C ILE A 90 -13.22 -27.26 -24.62
N ILE A 91 -13.54 -26.44 -23.64
CA ILE A 91 -14.39 -25.28 -23.80
C ILE A 91 -13.57 -24.04 -23.48
N CYS A 92 -13.57 -23.06 -24.37
CA CYS A 92 -12.80 -21.84 -24.23
C CYS A 92 -13.71 -20.64 -24.46
N VAL A 93 -13.75 -19.72 -23.50
CA VAL A 93 -14.60 -18.52 -23.52
C VAL A 93 -13.75 -17.25 -23.40
N PRO A 94 -14.12 -16.15 -24.06
CA PRO A 94 -13.40 -14.90 -23.95
C PRO A 94 -13.65 -14.25 -22.59
N LEU A 95 -12.63 -13.55 -22.08
CA LEU A 95 -12.74 -12.66 -20.95
C LEU A 95 -12.91 -11.23 -21.48
N ILE A 96 -14.10 -10.66 -21.34
CA ILE A 96 -14.45 -9.37 -21.94
C ILE A 96 -14.70 -8.33 -20.86
N LEU A 97 -14.07 -7.16 -20.99
CA LEU A 97 -14.29 -5.99 -20.14
C LEU A 97 -14.57 -4.77 -21.02
N GLU A 98 -15.70 -4.09 -20.83
CA GLU A 98 -16.07 -2.86 -21.57
C GLU A 98 -15.91 -2.95 -23.11
N LYS A 99 -16.10 -4.16 -23.69
CA LYS A 99 -15.93 -4.53 -25.12
C LYS A 99 -14.52 -4.93 -25.55
N GLU A 100 -13.54 -4.89 -24.65
CA GLU A 100 -12.18 -5.34 -24.90
C GLU A 100 -11.95 -6.76 -24.41
N ILE A 101 -11.26 -7.58 -25.21
CA ILE A 101 -10.86 -8.92 -24.80
C ILE A 101 -9.59 -8.81 -23.96
N VAL A 102 -9.72 -9.06 -22.66
CA VAL A 102 -8.61 -8.99 -21.70
C VAL A 102 -7.93 -10.34 -21.49
N GLY A 103 -8.47 -11.41 -22.08
CA GLY A 103 -7.95 -12.76 -21.98
C GLY A 103 -8.95 -13.82 -22.40
N VAL A 104 -8.69 -15.06 -21.98
CA VAL A 104 -9.58 -16.21 -22.17
C VAL A 104 -9.59 -17.09 -20.93
N MET A 105 -10.69 -17.82 -20.75
CA MET A 105 -10.81 -18.89 -19.76
C MET A 105 -11.11 -20.19 -20.49
N GLU A 106 -10.39 -21.24 -20.13
CA GLU A 106 -10.60 -22.56 -20.70
C GLU A 106 -10.82 -23.60 -19.61
N VAL A 107 -11.64 -24.60 -19.93
CA VAL A 107 -11.84 -25.80 -19.14
C VAL A 107 -11.61 -26.99 -20.06
N ILE A 108 -10.81 -27.95 -19.60
CA ILE A 108 -10.41 -29.11 -20.39
C ILE A 108 -10.92 -30.40 -19.76
N ASN A 109 -11.16 -31.39 -20.62
CA ASN A 109 -11.59 -32.75 -20.33
C ASN A 109 -12.87 -32.79 -19.48
N LYS A 110 -14.03 -32.72 -20.14
CA LYS A 110 -15.32 -32.96 -19.50
C LYS A 110 -15.32 -34.32 -18.78
N LYS A 111 -15.76 -34.34 -17.53
CA LYS A 111 -15.85 -35.57 -16.71
C LYS A 111 -17.01 -36.45 -17.16
N ASN A 112 -17.05 -37.66 -16.61
CA ASN A 112 -18.15 -38.63 -16.78
C ASN A 112 -18.40 -39.06 -18.24
N LYS A 113 -17.38 -38.99 -19.10
CA LYS A 113 -17.46 -39.31 -20.54
C LYS A 113 -18.53 -38.51 -21.30
N ARG A 114 -18.93 -37.35 -20.77
CA ARG A 114 -19.84 -36.42 -21.44
C ARG A 114 -19.06 -35.48 -22.36
N ARG A 115 -19.80 -34.76 -23.21
CA ARG A 115 -19.30 -33.67 -24.04
C ARG A 115 -19.65 -32.34 -23.39
N PHE A 116 -18.90 -31.30 -23.72
CA PHE A 116 -19.32 -29.95 -23.38
C PHE A 116 -20.50 -29.58 -24.27
N ASP A 117 -21.49 -28.90 -23.72
CA ASP A 117 -22.66 -28.43 -24.47
C ASP A 117 -22.83 -26.91 -24.38
N LYS A 118 -23.87 -26.40 -25.05
CA LYS A 118 -24.17 -24.97 -25.09
C LYS A 118 -24.56 -24.41 -23.71
N ASN A 119 -25.09 -25.24 -22.81
CA ASN A 119 -25.39 -24.83 -21.44
C ASN A 119 -24.10 -24.68 -20.62
N ASP A 120 -23.12 -25.56 -20.80
CA ASP A 120 -21.78 -25.38 -20.22
C ASP A 120 -21.14 -24.07 -20.70
N GLU A 121 -21.30 -23.73 -21.97
CA GLU A 121 -20.81 -22.47 -22.54
C GLU A 121 -21.47 -21.25 -21.91
N GLU A 122 -22.79 -21.24 -21.76
CA GLU A 122 -23.53 -20.15 -21.12
C GLU A 122 -23.15 -19.96 -19.65
N ILE A 123 -23.01 -21.07 -18.91
CA ILE A 123 -22.56 -21.07 -17.52
C ILE A 123 -21.13 -20.52 -17.43
N LEU A 124 -20.22 -21.01 -18.27
CA LEU A 124 -18.82 -20.62 -18.24
C LEU A 124 -18.63 -19.17 -18.70
N ASN A 125 -19.35 -18.70 -19.72
CA ASN A 125 -19.37 -17.29 -20.13
C ASN A 125 -19.86 -16.38 -18.99
N SER A 126 -20.95 -16.74 -18.32
CA SER A 126 -21.49 -15.97 -17.20
C SER A 126 -20.49 -15.90 -16.05
N PHE A 127 -19.84 -17.02 -15.75
CA PHE A 127 -18.78 -17.08 -14.74
C PHE A 127 -17.56 -16.25 -15.14
N ALA A 128 -17.11 -16.36 -16.40
CA ALA A 128 -16.00 -15.59 -16.96
C ALA A 128 -16.23 -14.08 -16.82
N ASN A 129 -17.42 -13.59 -17.13
CA ASN A 129 -17.78 -12.17 -16.98
C ASN A 129 -17.63 -11.70 -15.53
N GLN A 130 -18.13 -12.48 -14.55
CA GLN A 130 -17.98 -12.14 -13.13
C GLN A 130 -16.52 -12.16 -12.68
N VAL A 131 -15.74 -13.13 -13.19
CA VAL A 131 -14.31 -13.23 -12.89
C VAL A 131 -13.54 -12.01 -13.41
N VAL A 132 -13.82 -11.56 -14.63
CA VAL A 132 -13.16 -10.39 -15.22
C VAL A 132 -13.40 -9.14 -14.41
N ILE A 133 -14.66 -8.88 -14.04
CA ILE A 133 -15.03 -7.72 -13.22
C ILE A 133 -14.31 -7.79 -11.87
N ALA A 134 -14.31 -8.95 -11.22
CA ALA A 134 -13.65 -9.12 -9.92
C ALA A 134 -12.12 -8.91 -10.01
N LEU A 135 -11.48 -9.43 -11.06
CA LEU A 135 -10.04 -9.23 -11.30
C LEU A 135 -9.71 -7.77 -11.60
N TRP A 136 -10.56 -7.10 -12.38
CA TRP A 136 -10.43 -5.69 -12.69
C TRP A 136 -10.54 -4.81 -11.44
N ASN A 137 -11.59 -5.02 -10.64
CA ASN A 137 -11.80 -4.30 -9.39
C ASN A 137 -10.62 -4.50 -8.41
N ALA A 138 -10.10 -5.72 -8.31
CA ALA A 138 -8.94 -6.01 -7.47
C ALA A 138 -7.67 -5.29 -7.94
N ASN A 139 -7.46 -5.18 -9.27
CA ASN A 139 -6.34 -4.41 -9.81
C ASN A 139 -6.52 -2.91 -9.57
N ILE A 140 -7.71 -2.35 -9.80
CA ILE A 140 -8.01 -0.93 -9.51
C ILE A 140 -7.72 -0.60 -8.05
N ILE A 141 -8.19 -1.42 -7.11
CA ILE A 141 -7.96 -1.21 -5.68
C ILE A 141 -6.46 -1.25 -5.36
N LYS A 142 -5.73 -2.20 -5.96
CA LYS A 142 -4.28 -2.30 -5.80
C LYS A 142 -3.56 -1.06 -6.34
N ASP A 143 -3.94 -0.59 -7.53
CA ASP A 143 -3.33 0.57 -8.15
C ASP A 143 -3.63 1.84 -7.37
N LEU A 144 -4.86 2.00 -6.87
CA LEU A 144 -5.22 3.10 -5.97
C LEU A 144 -4.34 3.10 -4.70
N ASN A 145 -4.10 1.94 -4.10
CA ASN A 145 -3.20 1.83 -2.94
C ASN A 145 -1.76 2.20 -3.30
N ASN A 146 -1.27 1.77 -4.48
CA ASN A 146 0.08 2.13 -4.94
C ASN A 146 0.20 3.64 -5.20
N TYR A 147 -0.78 4.24 -5.87
CA TYR A 147 -0.82 5.69 -6.09
C TYR A 147 -0.85 6.45 -4.78
N PHE A 148 -1.64 5.98 -3.81
CA PHE A 148 -1.68 6.57 -2.49
C PHE A 148 -0.30 6.54 -1.80
N ILE A 149 0.38 5.38 -1.79
CA ILE A 149 1.73 5.25 -1.24
C ILE A 149 2.71 6.19 -1.96
N ASN A 150 2.70 6.21 -3.29
CA ASN A 150 3.59 7.05 -4.10
C ASN A 150 3.38 8.54 -3.80
N ILE A 151 2.13 8.99 -3.65
CA ILE A 151 1.82 10.39 -3.31
C ILE A 151 2.35 10.72 -1.91
N ILE A 152 2.13 9.85 -0.93
CA ILE A 152 2.68 10.03 0.43
C ILE A 152 4.21 10.11 0.39
N GLU A 153 4.88 9.25 -0.38
CA GLU A 153 6.34 9.27 -0.53
C GLU A 153 6.83 10.58 -1.16
N ILE A 154 6.15 11.09 -2.18
CA ILE A 154 6.47 12.38 -2.81
C ILE A 154 6.32 13.53 -1.80
N LEU A 155 5.25 13.52 -0.99
CA LEU A 155 5.03 14.52 0.06
C LEU A 155 6.12 14.47 1.12
N ILE A 156 6.49 13.26 1.58
CA ILE A 156 7.59 13.06 2.54
C ILE A 156 8.90 13.57 1.94
N GLN A 157 9.21 13.23 0.69
CA GLN A 157 10.43 13.71 0.02
C GLN A 157 10.47 15.23 -0.09
N ALA A 158 9.33 15.87 -0.42
CA ALA A 158 9.23 17.32 -0.43
C ALA A 158 9.49 17.93 0.96
N MET A 159 8.94 17.33 2.02
CA MET A 159 9.19 17.76 3.41
C MET A 159 10.63 17.54 3.87
N GLU A 160 11.26 16.42 3.49
CA GLU A 160 12.66 16.11 3.83
C GLU A 160 13.61 17.09 3.17
N ASN A 161 13.39 17.39 1.88
CA ASN A 161 14.17 18.38 1.15
C ASN A 161 14.07 19.78 1.76
N GLU A 162 12.87 20.18 2.22
CA GLU A 162 12.65 21.51 2.82
C GLU A 162 13.17 21.61 4.26
N SER A 163 13.13 20.53 5.03
CA SER A 163 13.56 20.50 6.44
C SER A 163 15.05 20.21 6.64
N LEU A 164 15.79 19.87 5.57
CA LEU A 164 17.17 19.34 5.63
C LEU A 164 17.27 18.04 6.45
N ALA A 165 16.16 17.34 6.66
CA ALA A 165 16.16 16.06 7.32
C ALA A 165 16.69 14.96 6.37
N PRO A 166 17.46 13.99 6.86
CA PRO A 166 17.95 12.91 6.03
C PRO A 166 16.81 11.96 5.67
N LYS A 167 16.96 11.33 4.50
CA LYS A 167 15.97 10.43 3.90
C LYS A 167 15.41 9.41 4.90
N GLY A 168 14.09 9.27 4.89
CA GLY A 168 13.34 8.35 5.75
C GLY A 168 13.18 8.82 7.20
N HIS A 169 13.47 10.08 7.53
CA HIS A 169 13.28 10.65 8.86
C HIS A 169 11.85 10.50 9.35
N PHE A 170 10.90 10.99 8.57
CA PHE A 170 9.49 10.98 8.94
C PHE A 170 8.95 9.56 9.07
N VAL A 171 9.43 8.64 8.22
CA VAL A 171 9.07 7.21 8.31
C VAL A 171 9.60 6.58 9.60
N ARG A 172 10.84 6.88 10.00
CA ARG A 172 11.41 6.39 11.28
C ARG A 172 10.66 6.96 12.48
N MET A 173 10.34 8.25 12.45
CA MET A 173 9.51 8.89 13.48
C MET A 173 8.13 8.22 13.58
N ALA A 174 7.43 8.06 12.46
CA ALA A 174 6.10 7.46 12.45
C ALA A 174 6.11 6.03 13.00
N ARG A 175 7.15 5.24 12.70
CA ARG A 175 7.31 3.89 13.28
C ARG A 175 7.53 3.92 14.79
N LEU A 176 8.34 4.84 15.31
CA LEU A 176 8.55 4.96 16.76
C LEU A 176 7.27 5.47 17.46
N ALA A 177 6.63 6.48 16.89
CA ALA A 177 5.37 7.01 17.39
C ALA A 177 4.30 5.93 17.47
N THR A 178 4.13 5.10 16.44
CA THR A 178 3.16 4.01 16.47
C THR A 178 3.52 2.88 17.42
N GLN A 179 4.82 2.60 17.65
CA GLN A 179 5.25 1.66 18.68
C GLN A 179 4.87 2.15 20.09
N ILE A 180 5.11 3.43 20.38
CA ILE A 180 4.66 4.06 21.62
C ILE A 180 3.13 4.02 21.71
N GLY A 181 2.43 4.37 20.63
CA GLY A 181 0.98 4.33 20.54
C GLY A 181 0.41 2.94 20.86
N SER A 182 0.91 1.89 20.21
CA SER A 182 0.46 0.51 20.49
C SER A 182 0.66 0.11 21.93
N LYS A 183 1.80 0.50 22.53
CA LYS A 183 2.08 0.24 23.95
C LYS A 183 1.09 0.96 24.88
N LEU A 184 0.60 2.13 24.47
CA LEU A 184 -0.45 2.88 25.16
C LEU A 184 -1.88 2.44 24.77
N GLY A 185 -2.04 1.35 24.01
CA GLY A 185 -3.35 0.80 23.64
C GLY A 185 -3.98 1.41 22.37
N VAL A 186 -3.25 2.21 21.60
CA VAL A 186 -3.73 2.77 20.33
C VAL A 186 -3.81 1.66 19.26
N THR A 187 -5.01 1.44 18.72
CA THR A 187 -5.28 0.37 17.74
C THR A 187 -6.22 0.86 16.63
N GLY A 188 -6.41 0.04 15.59
CA GLY A 188 -7.39 0.30 14.53
C GLY A 188 -7.19 1.66 13.85
N LYS A 189 -8.27 2.45 13.75
CA LYS A 189 -8.23 3.74 13.04
C LYS A 189 -7.35 4.77 13.73
N ASP A 190 -7.28 4.77 15.06
CA ASP A 190 -6.43 5.70 15.80
C ASP A 190 -4.93 5.42 15.59
N TYR A 191 -4.57 4.15 15.35
CA TYR A 191 -3.20 3.78 14.96
C TYR A 191 -2.84 4.34 13.58
N GLU A 192 -3.73 4.20 12.59
CA GLU A 192 -3.54 4.80 11.26
C GLU A 192 -3.45 6.32 11.35
N ASN A 193 -4.31 6.94 12.15
CA ASN A 193 -4.31 8.39 12.35
C ASN A 193 -3.00 8.86 12.97
N LEU A 194 -2.48 8.16 13.99
CA LEU A 194 -1.17 8.44 14.58
C LEU A 194 -0.04 8.29 13.54
N TYR A 195 -0.09 7.24 12.72
CA TYR A 195 0.89 7.01 11.67
C TYR A 195 0.95 8.16 10.65
N TYR A 196 -0.20 8.52 10.05
CA TYR A 196 -0.23 9.60 9.05
C TYR A 196 0.00 10.99 9.65
N ALA A 197 -0.48 11.24 10.87
CA ALA A 197 -0.15 12.47 11.58
C ALA A 197 1.36 12.61 11.81
N SER A 198 2.03 11.52 12.21
CA SER A 198 3.48 11.53 12.41
C SER A 198 4.24 11.77 11.11
N LEU A 199 3.75 11.26 9.98
CA LEU A 199 4.38 11.50 8.67
C LEU A 199 4.23 12.94 8.19
N LEU A 200 3.08 13.56 8.44
CA LEU A 200 2.68 14.82 7.79
C LEU A 200 2.60 16.02 8.73
N HIS A 201 2.95 15.89 10.02
CA HIS A 201 2.84 16.96 11.01
C HIS A 201 3.52 18.27 10.58
N ASP A 202 4.63 18.14 9.85
CA ASP A 202 5.48 19.24 9.41
C ASP A 202 5.24 19.73 7.97
N ILE A 203 4.19 19.25 7.28
CA ILE A 203 3.94 19.60 5.86
C ILE A 203 3.82 21.13 5.64
N GLY A 204 3.39 21.87 6.66
CA GLY A 204 3.30 23.33 6.64
C GLY A 204 4.64 24.05 6.53
N LYS A 205 5.76 23.42 6.94
CA LYS A 205 7.11 24.02 6.86
C LYS A 205 7.50 24.36 5.41
N ILE A 206 6.99 23.62 4.42
CA ILE A 206 7.16 23.90 2.98
C ILE A 206 6.73 25.33 2.62
N LYS A 207 5.67 25.84 3.25
CA LYS A 207 5.13 27.18 2.97
C LYS A 207 5.68 28.26 3.90
N VAL A 208 6.06 27.90 5.13
CA VAL A 208 6.49 28.87 6.14
C VAL A 208 7.86 29.45 5.83
N LYS A 209 8.86 28.64 5.44
CA LYS A 209 10.20 29.14 5.08
C LYS A 209 10.18 30.12 3.91
N LYS A 210 9.37 29.86 2.87
CA LYS A 210 9.22 30.79 1.73
C LYS A 210 8.68 32.16 2.14
N LYS A 211 7.85 32.28 3.18
CA LYS A 211 7.40 33.59 3.68
C LYS A 211 8.44 34.31 4.54
N VAL A 212 9.30 33.56 5.23
CA VAL A 212 10.42 34.11 6.00
C VAL A 212 11.50 34.65 5.05
N ASP A 213 11.80 33.93 3.95
CA ASP A 213 12.77 34.36 2.93
C ASP A 213 12.34 35.60 2.13
N ILE A 214 11.04 35.80 1.88
CA ILE A 214 10.56 37.00 1.15
C ILE A 214 10.78 38.27 1.99
N ASN A 215 10.96 38.15 3.31
CA ASN A 215 11.01 39.30 4.22
C ASN A 215 12.39 39.66 4.80
N PHE A 216 13.46 38.85 4.77
CA PHE A 216 14.68 39.25 5.49
C PHE A 216 16.04 38.79 4.91
N LYS A 217 16.83 39.79 4.47
CA LYS A 217 18.27 39.89 4.76
C LYS A 217 18.43 40.54 6.14
N ALA A 218 18.98 39.84 7.13
CA ALA A 218 19.81 40.34 8.25
C ALA A 218 19.72 39.46 9.50
N GLU A 219 20.83 39.40 10.23
CA GLU A 219 21.10 38.56 11.40
C GLU A 219 20.36 39.07 12.65
N ASN A 220 19.30 38.37 13.09
CA ASN A 220 18.92 38.09 14.49
C ASN A 220 17.47 37.55 14.55
N ASN A 221 17.31 36.22 14.48
CA ASN A 221 16.04 35.56 14.11
C ASN A 221 15.27 34.86 15.26
N LEU A 222 15.46 35.24 16.54
CA LEU A 222 14.77 34.55 17.66
C LEU A 222 13.23 34.72 17.61
N HIS A 223 12.74 35.89 17.21
CA HIS A 223 11.31 36.15 17.02
C HIS A 223 10.71 35.35 15.85
N LEU A 224 11.48 35.17 14.76
CA LEU A 224 11.03 34.40 13.59
C LEU A 224 10.94 32.90 13.86
N VAL A 225 11.80 32.36 14.74
CA VAL A 225 11.72 30.95 15.20
C VAL A 225 10.46 30.71 16.02
N GLN A 226 10.06 31.66 16.87
CA GLN A 226 8.78 31.61 17.59
C GLN A 226 7.58 31.63 16.65
N ASP A 227 7.63 32.47 15.60
CA ASP A 227 6.61 32.53 14.56
C ASP A 227 6.54 31.21 13.77
N GLU A 228 7.67 30.62 13.35
CA GLU A 228 7.66 29.36 12.59
C GLU A 228 7.11 28.19 13.42
N VAL A 229 7.56 28.02 14.67
CA VAL A 229 7.12 26.93 15.56
C VAL A 229 5.61 27.02 15.82
N SER A 230 5.06 28.23 15.94
CA SER A 230 3.63 28.45 16.20
C SER A 230 2.77 28.38 14.92
N ILE A 231 3.33 28.73 13.77
CA ILE A 231 2.58 28.87 12.51
C ILE A 231 2.51 27.55 11.74
N HIS A 232 3.62 26.79 11.62
CA HIS A 232 3.62 25.60 10.77
C HIS A 232 2.59 24.54 11.20
N PRO A 233 2.24 24.31 12.48
CA PRO A 233 1.21 23.32 12.83
C PRO A 233 -0.17 23.75 12.35
N ILE A 234 -0.44 25.06 12.37
CA ILE A 234 -1.67 25.65 11.85
C ILE A 234 -1.71 25.53 10.32
N VAL A 235 -0.60 25.82 9.64
CA VAL A 235 -0.50 25.69 8.19
C VAL A 235 -0.64 24.23 7.76
N SER A 236 0.04 23.29 8.44
CA SER A 236 -0.09 21.85 8.23
C SER A 236 -1.54 21.41 8.36
N ALA A 237 -2.20 21.77 9.46
CA ALA A 237 -3.61 21.46 9.70
C ALA A 237 -4.52 22.00 8.59
N ASN A 238 -4.29 23.24 8.13
CA ASN A 238 -5.07 23.85 7.05
C ASN A 238 -4.84 23.19 5.69
N MET A 239 -3.60 22.77 5.38
CA MET A 239 -3.29 22.04 4.14
C MET A 239 -3.98 20.67 4.13
N LEU A 240 -3.94 19.96 5.26
CA LEU A 240 -4.54 18.63 5.38
C LEU A 240 -6.08 18.67 5.44
N LYS A 241 -6.68 19.78 5.90
CA LYS A 241 -8.13 19.96 6.01
C LYS A 241 -8.88 19.77 4.69
N GLN A 242 -8.23 20.01 3.57
CA GLN A 242 -8.83 19.86 2.24
C GLN A 242 -8.96 18.40 1.80
N ILE A 243 -8.30 17.47 2.50
CA ILE A 243 -8.22 16.07 2.12
C ILE A 243 -9.08 15.26 3.11
N ASN A 244 -10.20 14.72 2.64
CA ASN A 244 -11.16 14.00 3.50
C ASN A 244 -10.50 12.84 4.28
N LEU A 245 -9.51 12.16 3.67
CA LEU A 245 -8.75 11.08 4.31
C LEU A 245 -8.02 11.52 5.59
N PHE A 246 -7.60 12.79 5.68
CA PHE A 246 -6.78 13.32 6.77
C PHE A 246 -7.59 14.13 7.78
N LYS A 247 -8.92 14.10 7.72
CA LYS A 247 -9.77 14.88 8.62
C LYS A 247 -9.49 14.61 10.11
N ASP A 248 -9.29 13.33 10.45
CA ASP A 248 -9.12 12.91 11.84
C ASP A 248 -7.69 13.15 12.38
N ILE A 249 -6.71 13.41 11.49
CA ILE A 249 -5.35 13.74 11.91
C ILE A 249 -5.14 15.24 12.16
N ILE A 250 -6.09 16.09 11.73
CA ILE A 250 -5.99 17.56 11.87
C ILE A 250 -5.74 17.98 13.33
N PRO A 251 -6.47 17.49 14.35
CA PRO A 251 -6.21 17.88 15.73
C PRO A 251 -4.84 17.42 16.21
N ILE A 252 -4.39 16.25 15.76
CA ILE A 252 -3.08 15.70 16.13
C ILE A 252 -1.96 16.59 15.59
N VAL A 253 -2.04 16.91 14.29
CA VAL A 253 -1.08 17.74 13.59
C VAL A 253 -1.10 19.18 14.09
N ARG A 254 -2.25 19.74 14.45
CA ARG A 254 -2.33 21.13 14.90
C ARG A 254 -1.62 21.36 16.25
N HIS A 255 -1.65 20.37 17.14
CA HIS A 255 -1.27 20.53 18.55
C HIS A 255 0.03 19.80 18.93
N HIS A 256 0.83 19.38 17.96
CA HIS A 256 2.06 18.62 18.25
C HIS A 256 3.19 19.44 18.92
N HIS A 257 3.06 20.78 18.99
CA HIS A 257 3.92 21.66 19.80
C HIS A 257 3.28 22.11 21.12
N GLU A 258 2.15 21.51 21.52
CA GLU A 258 1.60 21.75 22.85
C GLU A 258 2.46 21.05 23.91
N HIS A 259 2.67 21.74 25.03
CA HIS A 259 3.40 21.18 26.18
C HIS A 259 2.40 20.66 27.20
N TYR A 260 2.74 19.57 27.87
CA TYR A 260 1.85 18.92 28.84
C TYR A 260 1.41 19.84 29.99
N ASP A 261 2.23 20.83 30.36
CA ASP A 261 1.93 21.86 31.36
C ASP A 261 1.10 23.06 30.85
N GLY A 262 0.87 23.16 29.54
CA GLY A 262 0.13 24.25 28.90
C GLY A 262 0.98 25.43 28.41
N THR A 263 2.32 25.35 28.51
CA THR A 263 3.23 26.41 28.03
C THR A 263 3.51 26.35 26.52
N GLY A 264 2.95 25.36 25.82
CA GLY A 264 3.14 25.15 24.39
C GLY A 264 2.17 25.95 23.53
N CYS A 265 2.16 25.63 22.23
CA CYS A 265 1.40 26.35 21.22
C CYS A 265 0.72 25.37 20.24
N PRO A 266 -0.30 25.79 19.46
CA PRO A 266 -0.80 27.17 19.29
C PRO A 266 -1.92 27.59 20.25
N ASN A 267 -2.45 26.68 21.06
CA ASN A 267 -3.67 26.89 21.85
C ASN A 267 -3.44 26.83 23.38
N GLY A 268 -2.25 26.45 23.85
CA GLY A 268 -1.94 26.35 25.28
C GLY A 268 -2.73 25.24 25.97
N LEU A 269 -2.98 24.15 25.25
CA LEU A 269 -3.69 23.00 25.79
C LEU A 269 -2.85 22.32 26.88
N ARG A 270 -3.51 21.82 27.93
CA ARG A 270 -2.85 21.22 29.09
C ARG A 270 -3.27 19.78 29.33
N GLY A 271 -2.29 18.93 29.65
CA GLY A 271 -2.49 17.54 30.02
C GLY A 271 -3.22 16.74 28.94
N GLU A 272 -4.23 15.97 29.36
CA GLU A 272 -4.99 15.09 28.47
C GLU A 272 -5.95 15.81 27.52
N LYS A 273 -6.10 17.15 27.63
CA LYS A 273 -6.77 17.95 26.60
C LYS A 273 -6.00 17.98 25.28
N ILE A 274 -4.69 17.71 25.33
CA ILE A 274 -3.86 17.55 24.14
C ILE A 274 -4.14 16.16 23.54
N PRO A 275 -4.44 16.06 22.23
CA PRO A 275 -4.64 14.76 21.59
C PRO A 275 -3.48 13.81 21.88
N LEU A 276 -3.78 12.54 22.18
CA LEU A 276 -2.73 11.57 22.52
C LEU A 276 -1.66 11.47 21.43
N GLY A 277 -2.06 11.50 20.16
CA GLY A 277 -1.10 11.50 19.06
C GLY A 277 -0.16 12.71 19.07
N SER A 278 -0.63 13.88 19.48
CA SER A 278 0.21 15.09 19.58
C SER A 278 1.24 14.94 20.69
N ARG A 279 0.80 14.41 21.86
CA ARG A 279 1.70 14.11 22.99
C ARG A 279 2.79 13.10 22.61
N ILE A 280 2.46 12.11 21.78
CA ILE A 280 3.41 11.13 21.27
C ILE A 280 4.39 11.77 20.28
N ILE A 281 3.89 12.50 19.27
CA ILE A 281 4.73 13.13 18.24
C ILE A 281 5.73 14.11 18.87
N ALA A 282 5.30 14.93 19.84
CA ALA A 282 6.18 15.88 20.54
C ALA A 282 7.41 15.21 21.17
N VAL A 283 7.22 14.05 21.81
CA VAL A 283 8.31 13.27 22.40
C VAL A 283 9.22 12.67 21.32
N VAL A 284 8.63 12.09 20.27
CA VAL A 284 9.37 11.44 19.18
C VAL A 284 10.20 12.43 18.37
N GLU A 285 9.68 13.64 18.13
CA GLU A 285 10.40 14.69 17.40
C GLU A 285 11.69 15.06 18.11
N ASP A 286 11.62 15.39 19.40
CA ASP A 286 12.80 15.78 20.17
C ASP A 286 13.72 14.59 20.47
N TYR A 287 13.17 13.39 20.66
CA TYR A 287 13.98 12.17 20.79
C TYR A 287 14.83 11.94 19.54
N THR A 288 14.23 12.01 18.35
CA THR A 288 14.97 11.74 17.13
C THR A 288 15.99 12.84 16.81
N LYS A 289 15.73 14.10 17.16
CA LYS A 289 16.70 15.23 17.08
C LYS A 289 18.01 14.99 17.84
N ILE A 290 17.98 14.22 18.94
CA ILE A 290 19.19 13.86 19.69
C ILE A 290 20.18 13.10 18.80
N PHE A 291 19.68 12.30 17.85
CA PHE A 291 20.46 11.42 16.99
C PHE A 291 20.67 11.96 15.56
N TYR A 292 19.92 13.00 15.14
CA TYR A 292 20.01 13.58 13.79
C TYR A 292 21.39 14.18 13.45
N ASN A 293 22.07 14.78 14.43
CA ASN A 293 23.25 15.63 14.19
C ASN A 293 24.53 15.11 14.87
N LYS A 294 24.52 13.92 15.48
CA LYS A 294 25.67 13.40 16.23
C LYS A 294 26.24 12.15 15.58
N LYS A 295 27.54 12.16 15.30
CA LYS A 295 28.30 10.94 15.04
C LYS A 295 28.09 9.98 16.22
N VAL A 296 27.92 8.69 15.93
CA VAL A 296 27.68 7.59 16.88
C VAL A 296 28.77 7.50 17.97
N GLU A 297 29.92 8.14 17.76
CA GLU A 297 31.13 8.06 18.61
C GLU A 297 31.03 8.75 19.99
N ASP A 298 29.95 9.45 20.32
CA ASP A 298 29.83 10.20 21.59
C ASP A 298 28.65 9.72 22.46
N SER A 299 28.73 8.46 22.90
CA SER A 299 27.70 7.78 23.69
C SER A 299 27.31 8.54 24.96
N SER A 300 28.28 9.15 25.65
CA SER A 300 28.05 9.94 26.87
C SER A 300 27.17 11.18 26.60
N LYS A 301 27.36 11.86 25.47
CA LYS A 301 26.52 13.02 25.08
C LYS A 301 25.11 12.62 24.67
N ASN A 302 24.90 11.38 24.22
CA ASN A 302 23.56 10.88 23.92
C ASN A 302 22.81 10.52 25.20
N GLU A 303 23.49 9.88 26.15
CA GLU A 303 22.92 9.55 27.45
C GLU A 303 22.50 10.80 28.23
N GLN A 304 23.34 11.84 28.27
CA GLN A 304 22.98 13.13 28.90
C GLN A 304 21.76 13.78 28.24
N ALA A 305 21.67 13.73 26.91
CA ALA A 305 20.53 14.28 26.17
C ALA A 305 19.24 13.49 26.43
N LEU A 306 19.33 12.16 26.54
CA LEU A 306 18.19 11.31 26.92
C LEU A 306 17.73 11.59 28.34
N ASN A 307 18.65 11.70 29.30
CA ASN A 307 18.32 12.06 30.68
C ASN A 307 17.62 13.42 30.77
N LYS A 308 18.07 14.40 29.97
CA LYS A 308 17.39 15.70 29.85
C LYS A 308 16.00 15.57 29.23
N LEU A 309 15.82 14.74 28.21
CA LEU A 309 14.49 14.50 27.62
C LEU A 309 13.55 13.86 28.64
N PHE A 310 14.03 12.90 29.42
CA PHE A 310 13.24 12.19 30.43
C PHE A 310 12.88 13.06 31.64
N SER A 311 13.73 14.02 32.02
CA SER A 311 13.43 14.94 33.14
C SER A 311 12.31 15.94 32.82
N LEU A 312 11.94 16.09 31.54
CA LEU A 312 10.84 16.95 31.09
C LEU A 312 9.45 16.27 31.16
N ALA A 313 9.36 15.07 31.74
CA ALA A 313 8.09 14.42 32.03
C ALA A 313 7.25 15.26 33.01
N GLY A 314 5.97 15.46 32.69
CA GLY A 314 5.03 16.24 33.50
C GLY A 314 5.09 17.76 33.25
N THR A 315 6.12 18.25 32.56
CA THR A 315 6.22 19.64 32.10
C THR A 315 6.00 19.71 30.59
N LYS A 316 7.05 19.51 29.79
CA LYS A 316 6.93 19.50 28.33
C LYS A 316 6.18 18.26 27.84
N TYR A 317 6.46 17.10 28.42
CA TYR A 317 5.99 15.81 27.90
C TYR A 317 5.01 15.10 28.84
N ASP A 318 4.11 14.33 28.25
CA ASP A 318 3.25 13.42 29.00
C ASP A 318 4.10 12.32 29.69
N PRO A 319 3.99 12.17 31.03
CA PRO A 319 4.69 11.11 31.76
C PRO A 319 4.42 9.71 31.20
N LYS A 320 3.19 9.40 30.76
CA LYS A 320 2.84 8.07 30.22
C LYS A 320 3.61 7.77 28.92
N VAL A 321 3.75 8.79 28.07
CA VAL A 321 4.50 8.68 26.79
C VAL A 321 6.00 8.50 27.05
N ILE A 322 6.56 9.25 28.01
CA ILE A 322 7.97 9.10 28.41
C ILE A 322 8.25 7.69 28.96
N THR A 323 7.39 7.17 29.84
CA THR A 323 7.52 5.82 30.37
C THR A 323 7.48 4.78 29.25
N ALA A 324 6.52 4.90 28.33
CA ALA A 324 6.42 4.00 27.18
C ALA A 324 7.68 4.04 26.27
N LEU A 325 8.24 5.24 26.03
CA LEU A 325 9.50 5.38 25.28
C LEU A 325 10.67 4.71 26.00
N LYS A 326 10.84 4.92 27.31
CA LYS A 326 11.90 4.29 28.11
C LYS A 326 11.87 2.77 27.96
N GLU A 327 10.71 2.18 28.17
CA GLU A 327 10.57 0.72 28.05
C GLU A 327 10.85 0.20 26.63
N ILE A 328 10.54 0.97 25.57
CA ILE A 328 10.87 0.59 24.18
C ILE A 328 12.39 0.63 23.95
N ILE A 329 13.08 1.62 24.53
CA ILE A 329 14.54 1.74 24.44
C ILE A 329 15.21 0.58 25.19
N ASP A 330 14.75 0.28 26.41
CA ASP A 330 15.30 -0.78 27.24
C ASP A 330 15.15 -2.17 26.58
N MET A 331 14.01 -2.42 25.91
CA MET A 331 13.76 -3.69 25.19
C MET A 331 14.66 -3.92 23.97
N LYS A 332 15.15 -2.86 23.32
CA LYS A 332 15.96 -2.98 22.10
C LYS A 332 17.46 -3.05 22.36
N GLY A 333 17.89 -2.81 23.60
CA GLY A 333 19.27 -2.41 23.88
C GLY A 333 19.57 -1.05 23.27
N VAL A 334 20.49 -0.29 23.84
CA VAL A 334 20.91 1.02 23.31
C VAL A 334 21.65 0.81 21.98
N ASN A 335 20.92 0.57 20.90
CA ASN A 335 21.41 0.54 19.52
C ASN A 335 20.26 0.91 18.57
N ILE A 336 20.25 2.17 18.13
CA ILE A 336 19.51 2.68 16.96
C ILE A 336 20.53 3.29 16.01
#